data_AF-A0A437SDJ7-F1
#
_entry.id   AF-A0A437SDJ7-F1
#
_cell.length_a   1.000
_cell.length_b   1.000
_cell.length_c   1.000
_cell.angle_alpha   90.00
_cell.angle_beta   90.00
_cell.angle_gamma   90.00
#
_symmetry.space_group_name_H-M   'P 1'
#
loop_
_entity.id
_entity.type
_entity.pdbx_description
1 polymer ?
#
loop_
_entity_poly.entity_id
_entity_poly.type
_entity_poly.pdbx_seq_one_letter_code
_entity_poly.pdbx_strand_id
1 'polypeptide(L)'
;ILTTDKAPALLCALTKLKHNGLYVHTKHCTVKHFNNFIEQDHRHIKRRFVKSAGFQNLRHASRTLKGIETIHAIYKQKRSQIPDFSFSTYKELQKLFKIS
;
A
#
# COMPACT_ATOMS: atom_id res chain seq x y z
N ILE A 1 -8.60 -14.45 -0.40
CA ILE A 1 -9.07 -14.18 -1.78
C ILE A 1 -8.15 -13.12 -2.34
N LEU A 2 -7.54 -13.37 -3.51
CA LEU A 2 -6.69 -12.41 -4.21
C LEU A 2 -7.50 -11.78 -5.33
N THR A 3 -7.64 -10.47 -5.31
CA THR A 3 -8.30 -9.73 -6.38
C THR A 3 -7.25 -9.06 -7.25
N THR A 4 -7.36 -9.23 -8.57
CA THR A 4 -6.54 -8.46 -9.53
C THR A 4 -7.43 -7.87 -10.61
N ASP A 5 -6.87 -6.95 -11.39
CA ASP A 5 -7.51 -6.51 -12.63
C ASP A 5 -7.60 -7.66 -13.65
N LYS A 6 -8.23 -7.39 -14.80
CA LYS A 6 -8.40 -8.36 -15.91
C LYS A 6 -7.19 -8.39 -16.87
N ALA A 7 -6.02 -7.87 -16.48
CA ALA A 7 -4.86 -7.85 -17.37
C ALA A 7 -4.35 -9.28 -17.66
N PRO A 8 -4.13 -9.64 -18.94
CA PRO A 8 -3.62 -10.97 -19.31
C PRO A 8 -2.28 -11.32 -18.67
N ALA A 9 -1.42 -10.32 -18.46
CA ALA A 9 -0.12 -10.48 -17.81
C ALA A 9 -0.24 -11.01 -16.38
N LEU A 10 -1.26 -10.57 -15.62
CA LEU A 10 -1.48 -11.00 -14.24
C LEU A 10 -1.96 -12.45 -14.17
N LEU A 11 -2.79 -12.89 -15.13
CA LEU A 11 -3.21 -14.28 -15.23
C LEU A 11 -2.02 -15.21 -15.50
N CYS A 12 -1.13 -14.82 -16.41
CA CYS A 12 0.10 -15.55 -16.73
C CYS A 12 1.04 -15.61 -15.52
N ALA A 13 1.20 -14.49 -14.79
CA ALA A 13 2.03 -14.46 -13.59
C ALA A 13 1.45 -15.37 -12.47
N LEU A 14 0.14 -15.32 -12.24
CA LEU A 14 -0.53 -16.13 -11.22
C LEU A 14 -0.48 -17.63 -11.50
N THR A 15 -0.63 -18.03 -12.75
CA THR A 15 -0.51 -19.43 -13.16
C THR A 15 0.91 -19.96 -12.91
N LYS A 16 1.94 -19.17 -13.26
CA LYS A 16 3.34 -19.50 -12.93
C LYS A 16 3.58 -19.59 -11.42
N LEU A 17 3.04 -18.65 -10.64
CA LEU A 17 3.16 -18.67 -9.18
C LEU A 17 2.51 -19.91 -8.56
N LYS A 18 1.32 -20.29 -9.03
CA LYS A 18 0.64 -21.52 -8.60
C LYS A 18 1.44 -22.77 -8.93
N HIS A 19 2.03 -22.82 -10.13
CA HIS A 19 2.91 -23.91 -10.53
C HIS A 19 4.15 -24.02 -9.62
N ASN A 20 4.67 -22.89 -9.14
CA ASN A 20 5.79 -22.85 -8.19
C ASN A 20 5.37 -23.10 -6.73
N GLY A 21 4.15 -23.58 -6.48
CA GLY A 21 3.65 -23.87 -5.14
C GLY A 21 3.19 -22.65 -4.34
N LEU A 22 3.21 -21.45 -4.93
CA LEU A 22 2.77 -20.22 -4.27
C LEU A 22 1.29 -19.95 -4.57
N TYR A 23 0.53 -19.53 -3.54
CA TYR A 23 -0.89 -19.16 -3.69
C TYR A 23 -1.80 -20.28 -4.24
N VAL A 24 -1.42 -21.55 -4.08
CA VAL A 24 -2.18 -22.74 -4.57
C VAL A 24 -3.61 -22.75 -4.03
N HIS A 25 -3.78 -22.44 -2.74
CA HIS A 25 -5.10 -22.40 -2.09
C HIS A 25 -5.80 -21.04 -2.17
N THR A 26 -5.22 -20.08 -2.89
CA THR A 26 -5.78 -18.74 -2.99
C THR A 26 -6.81 -18.67 -4.13
N LYS A 27 -8.06 -18.38 -3.78
CA LYS A 27 -9.10 -18.02 -4.75
C LYS A 27 -8.73 -16.69 -5.42
N HIS A 28 -8.57 -16.71 -6.73
CA HIS A 28 -8.30 -15.54 -7.56
C HIS A 28 -9.61 -15.01 -8.15
N CYS A 29 -9.85 -13.71 -8.01
CA CYS A 29 -11.07 -13.06 -8.46
C CYS A 29 -10.75 -11.84 -9.34
N THR A 30 -11.46 -11.70 -10.45
CA THR A 30 -11.30 -10.59 -11.43
C THR A 30 -12.63 -9.85 -11.65
N VAL A 31 -13.48 -9.85 -10.64
CA VAL A 31 -14.83 -9.28 -10.73
C VAL A 31 -14.75 -7.75 -10.72
N LYS A 32 -15.45 -7.10 -11.67
CA LYS A 32 -15.40 -5.64 -11.88
C LYS A 32 -15.67 -4.82 -10.60
N HIS A 33 -16.63 -5.23 -9.77
CA HIS A 33 -16.93 -4.53 -8.52
C HIS A 33 -15.79 -4.56 -7.50
N PHE A 34 -14.95 -5.61 -7.48
CA PHE A 34 -13.78 -5.67 -6.61
C PHE A 34 -12.63 -4.78 -7.12
N ASN A 35 -12.57 -4.47 -8.42
CA ASN A 35 -11.63 -3.48 -8.93
C ASN A 35 -11.91 -2.08 -8.37
N ASN A 36 -13.16 -1.78 -7.99
CA ASN A 36 -13.47 -0.49 -7.35
C ASN A 36 -12.75 -0.34 -6.00
N PHE A 37 -12.59 -1.43 -5.23
CA PHE A 37 -11.83 -1.41 -3.98
C PHE A 37 -10.34 -1.17 -4.24
N ILE A 38 -9.76 -1.83 -5.25
CA ILE A 38 -8.36 -1.64 -5.65
C ILE A 38 -8.13 -0.18 -6.09
N GLU A 39 -9.00 0.36 -6.95
CA GLU A 39 -8.90 1.74 -7.41
C GLU A 39 -9.13 2.77 -6.30
N GLN A 40 -9.97 2.44 -5.32
CA GLN A 40 -10.17 3.29 -4.14
C GLN A 40 -8.91 3.32 -3.27
N ASP A 41 -8.27 2.17 -3.05
CA ASP A 41 -7.03 2.07 -2.28
C ASP A 41 -5.90 2.89 -2.94
N HIS A 42 -5.77 2.76 -4.26
CA HIS A 42 -4.78 3.52 -5.03
C HIS A 42 -5.10 5.02 -5.12
N ARG A 43 -6.35 5.44 -4.90
CA ARG A 43 -6.81 6.83 -5.08
C ARG A 43 -6.05 7.83 -4.20
N HIS A 44 -5.74 7.44 -2.97
CA HIS A 44 -5.02 8.31 -2.03
C HIS A 44 -3.59 8.56 -2.49
N ILE A 45 -2.92 7.52 -2.99
CA ILE A 45 -1.57 7.62 -3.54
C ILE A 45 -1.63 8.45 -4.83
N LYS A 46 -2.45 8.07 -5.81
CA LYS A 46 -2.61 8.79 -7.08
C LYS A 46 -2.91 10.29 -6.86
N ARG A 47 -3.79 10.66 -5.92
CA ARG A 47 -4.09 12.08 -5.59
C ARG A 47 -2.89 12.87 -5.09
N ARG A 48 -2.00 12.25 -4.30
CA ARG A 48 -0.76 12.90 -3.85
C ARG A 48 0.22 13.05 -5.01
N PHE A 49 0.26 12.08 -5.91
CA PHE A 49 1.14 12.09 -7.07
C PHE A 49 0.73 13.09 -8.14
N VAL A 50 -0.56 13.26 -8.41
CA VAL A 50 -1.08 14.22 -9.40
C VAL A 50 -0.63 15.66 -9.08
N LYS A 51 -0.43 15.98 -7.80
CA LYS A 51 0.06 17.29 -7.35
C LYS A 51 1.59 17.39 -7.26
N SER A 52 2.30 16.28 -7.50
CA SER A 52 3.76 16.21 -7.49
C SER A 52 4.29 16.11 -8.92
N ALA A 53 5.52 16.57 -9.18
CA ALA A 53 6.19 16.37 -10.48
C ALA A 53 6.62 14.90 -10.72
N GLY A 54 5.94 13.94 -10.08
CA GLY A 54 6.34 12.53 -10.01
C GLY A 54 7.66 12.33 -9.26
N PHE A 55 8.20 11.13 -9.40
CA PHE A 55 9.56 10.82 -8.94
C PHE A 55 10.53 10.85 -10.11
N GLN A 56 11.56 11.68 -10.00
CA GLN A 56 12.61 11.78 -11.02
C GLN A 56 13.49 10.53 -11.08
N ASN A 57 13.53 9.71 -10.01
CA ASN A 57 14.28 8.45 -10.02
C ASN A 57 13.67 7.38 -9.09
N LEU A 58 13.95 6.12 -9.40
CA LEU A 58 13.43 4.95 -8.67
C LEU A 58 13.92 4.89 -7.21
N ARG A 59 15.15 5.35 -6.94
CA ARG A 59 15.72 5.31 -5.58
C ARG A 59 15.01 6.28 -4.63
N HIS A 60 14.74 7.50 -5.07
CA HIS A 60 13.99 8.51 -4.32
C HIS A 60 12.51 8.11 -4.23
N ALA A 61 11.95 7.53 -5.29
CA ALA A 61 10.61 6.96 -5.26
C ALA A 61 10.45 5.93 -4.14
N SER A 62 11.33 4.93 -4.14
CA SER A 62 11.35 3.85 -3.16
C SER A 62 11.46 4.39 -1.73
N ARG A 63 12.41 5.30 -1.49
CA ARG A 63 12.59 5.94 -0.16
C ARG A 63 11.36 6.73 0.29
N THR A 64 10.74 7.47 -0.63
CA THR A 64 9.56 8.29 -0.31
C THR A 64 8.36 7.41 0.02
N LEU A 65 8.12 6.37 -0.79
CA LEU A 65 7.06 5.39 -0.55
C LEU A 65 7.27 4.70 0.80
N LYS A 66 8.50 4.25 1.11
CA LYS A 66 8.85 3.64 2.40
C LYS A 66 8.55 4.56 3.58
N GLY A 67 8.86 5.85 3.46
CA GLY A 67 8.54 6.86 4.47
C GLY A 67 7.04 7.03 4.68
N ILE A 68 6.26 7.11 3.60
CA ILE A 68 4.79 7.21 3.64
C ILE A 68 4.19 5.97 4.32
N GLU A 69 4.64 4.77 3.95
CA GLU A 69 4.22 3.50 4.54
C GLU A 69 4.52 3.44 6.04
N THR A 70 5.72 3.86 6.43
CA THR A 70 6.15 3.88 7.84
C THR A 70 5.24 4.76 8.69
N ILE A 71 4.97 6.00 8.25
CA ILE A 71 4.05 6.90 8.96
C ILE A 71 2.64 6.31 9.04
N HIS A 72 2.16 5.69 7.96
CA HIS A 72 0.83 5.09 7.91
C HIS A 72 0.71 3.88 8.85
N ALA A 73 1.77 3.08 9.00
CA ALA A 73 1.83 1.98 9.95
C ALA A 73 1.74 2.48 11.40
N ILE A 74 2.51 3.52 11.75
CA ILE A 74 2.48 4.16 13.08
C ILE A 74 1.07 4.70 13.38
N TYR A 75 0.46 5.38 12.39
CA TYR A 75 -0.91 5.87 12.50
C TYR A 75 -1.91 4.76 12.85
N LYS A 76 -1.88 3.65 12.10
CA LYS A 76 -2.77 2.51 12.33
C LYS A 76 -2.58 1.89 13.72
N GLN A 77 -1.34 1.68 14.13
CA GLN A 77 -1.02 1.11 15.44
C GLN A 77 -1.56 1.98 16.58
N LYS A 78 -1.35 3.29 16.53
CA LYS A 78 -1.85 4.20 17.58
C LYS A 78 -3.37 4.30 17.59
N ARG A 79 -4.01 4.33 16.41
CA ARG A 79 -5.47 4.34 16.27
C ARG A 79 -6.13 3.11 16.87
N SER A 80 -5.49 1.94 16.80
CA SER A 80 -6.03 0.71 17.42
C SER A 80 -5.89 0.67 18.95
N GLN A 81 -5.04 1.52 19.55
CA GLN A 81 -4.72 1.46 20.97
C GLN A 81 -5.44 2.51 21.83
N ILE A 82 -5.90 3.63 21.25
CA ILE A 82 -6.42 4.78 22.02
C ILE A 82 -7.81 5.18 21.48
N PRO A 83 -8.88 5.21 22.33
CA PRO A 83 -10.24 5.53 21.90
C PRO A 83 -10.44 6.98 21.40
N ASP A 84 -9.64 7.94 21.89
CA ASP A 84 -9.65 9.36 21.48
C ASP A 84 -8.31 9.76 20.86
N PHE A 85 -8.09 9.27 19.65
CA PHE A 85 -6.80 9.34 18.98
C PHE A 85 -6.57 10.67 18.25
N SER A 86 -5.61 11.45 18.77
CA SER A 86 -5.00 12.59 18.07
C SER A 86 -3.66 12.16 17.47
N PHE A 87 -3.50 12.33 16.14
CA PHE A 87 -2.25 12.00 15.43
C PHE A 87 -1.56 13.25 14.91
N SER A 88 -0.29 13.41 15.28
CA SER A 88 0.59 14.38 14.65
C SER A 88 1.85 13.68 14.16
N THR A 89 2.03 13.65 12.83
CA THR A 89 3.22 13.06 12.20
C THR A 89 4.51 13.65 12.76
N TYR A 90 4.55 14.96 12.98
CA TYR A 90 5.72 15.65 13.53
C TYR A 90 6.08 15.18 14.93
N LYS A 91 5.10 15.10 15.83
CA LYS A 91 5.32 14.67 17.22
C LYS A 91 5.78 13.21 17.29
N GLU A 92 5.20 12.34 16.47
CA GLU A 92 5.59 10.92 16.41
C GLU A 92 7.01 10.73 15.86
N LEU A 93 7.38 11.47 14.80
CA LEU A 93 8.74 11.47 14.28
C LEU A 93 9.74 12.00 15.30
N GLN A 94 9.45 13.11 15.97
CA GLN A 94 10.30 13.62 17.04
C GLN A 94 10.48 12.60 18.16
N LYS A 95 9.42 11.88 18.56
CA LYS A 95 9.52 10.83 19.57
C LYS A 95 10.42 9.68 19.12
N LEU A 96 10.31 9.26 17.86
CA LEU A 96 11.17 8.23 17.27
C LEU A 96 12.65 8.64 17.27
N PHE A 97 12.95 9.86 16.80
CA PHE A 97 14.33 10.35 16.71
C PHE A 97 14.94 10.80 18.04
N LYS A 98 14.13 11.05 19.08
CA LYS A 98 14.61 11.33 20.45
C LYS A 98 15.09 10.08 21.21
N ILE A 99 14.70 8.89 20.75
CA ILE A 99 15.10 7.61 21.36
C ILE A 99 16.41 7.09 20.74
N SER A 100 16.94 7.80 19.73
CA SER A 100 18.18 7.49 19.02
C SER A 100 19.38 8.21 19.61
#